data_AF-A0A7R9F4G8-F1
#
_entry.id   AF-A0A7R9F4G8-F1
#
_cell.length_a   1.000
_cell.length_b   1.000
_cell.length_c   1.000
_cell.angle_alpha   90.00
_cell.angle_beta   90.00
_cell.angle_gamma   90.00
#
_symmetry.space_group_name_H-M   'P 1'
#
loop_
_entity.id
_entity.type
_entity.pdbx_description
1 polymer ?
#
loop_
_entity_poly.entity_id
_entity_poly.type
_entity_poly.pdbx_seq_one_letter_code
_entity_poly.pdbx_strand_id
1 'polypeptide(L)'
;ALQINVPSFQPNANCAKWRDEVEGNPEVLKEVKLFDEGPEMRALVHNVSTRLGFRYDLNTKQISMMYDMCSYNKAWKLNDVSPWCAAFSTEELKVLDFKEDLISYYQYSYGNEMNARLGCPAVSDLIQHFTRLESQSGQQQPLGVFYFSHAAVLQMVLSKLGIARDREPPTHSNYRLMQRRQWKTHSLVPFSSNLAAVFYRCTNTNDPHQVIFYVAEHVVPYEGCNAGLCSWQYIKNKFADVAQGCNLNFCAGGSDGRQVRATVWLSVVAIASTALHLQTKALTADDWEIGVRSQSALLGVVFPKQFPTLSLLGFPGRWTPYPAIFGGFFLSPLLPPNYTIHNQLPDK
;
A
#
# COMPACT_ATOMS: atom_id res chain seq x y z
N ALA A 1 13.17 16.60 21.76
CA ALA A 1 11.93 15.80 21.92
C ALA A 1 11.67 15.02 20.63
N LEU A 2 10.95 13.90 20.70
CA LEU A 2 10.46 13.19 19.51
C LEU A 2 9.14 13.84 19.09
N GLN A 3 8.96 14.13 17.80
CA GLN A 3 7.70 14.67 17.28
C GLN A 3 6.99 13.60 16.46
N ILE A 4 5.80 13.20 16.91
CA ILE A 4 4.91 12.35 16.12
C ILE A 4 3.94 13.30 15.42
N ASN A 5 4.12 13.52 14.13
CA ASN A 5 3.14 14.23 13.33
C ASN A 5 2.06 13.21 12.93
N VAL A 6 0.97 13.18 13.70
CA VAL A 6 -0.18 12.28 13.53
C VAL A 6 -1.31 12.78 12.60
N PRO A 7 -1.20 13.80 11.73
CA PRO A 7 -2.18 13.90 10.66
C PRO A 7 -2.04 12.66 9.77
N SER A 8 -3.14 11.93 9.54
CA SER A 8 -3.18 10.88 8.52
C SER A 8 -2.71 11.48 7.19
N PHE A 9 -1.46 11.18 6.80
CA PHE A 9 -0.84 11.78 5.62
C PHE A 9 -1.27 10.98 4.39
N GLN A 10 -2.47 11.27 3.88
CA GLN A 10 -3.06 10.63 2.69
C GLN A 10 -3.40 11.69 1.63
N PRO A 11 -2.39 12.29 0.98
CA PRO A 11 -2.61 13.36 0.01
C PRO A 11 -3.44 12.90 -1.19
N ASN A 12 -3.30 11.64 -1.61
CA ASN A 12 -4.04 11.05 -2.71
C ASN A 12 -5.55 10.93 -2.42
N ALA A 13 -5.93 10.48 -1.22
CA ALA A 13 -7.34 10.35 -0.82
C ALA A 13 -8.08 11.70 -0.87
N ASN A 14 -7.39 12.79 -0.54
CA ASN A 14 -7.93 14.15 -0.53
C ASN A 14 -7.76 14.91 -1.86
N CYS A 15 -7.30 14.23 -2.92
CA CYS A 15 -7.04 14.84 -4.22
C CYS A 15 -8.05 14.36 -5.26
N ALA A 16 -9.10 15.16 -5.52
CA ALA A 16 -10.14 14.81 -6.50
C ALA A 16 -9.55 14.52 -7.88
N LYS A 17 -8.64 15.39 -8.34
CA LYS A 17 -7.94 15.21 -9.61
C LYS A 17 -7.20 13.87 -9.72
N TRP A 18 -6.55 13.42 -8.65
CA TRP A 18 -5.87 12.11 -8.65
C TRP A 18 -6.87 10.96 -8.70
N ARG A 19 -7.96 11.05 -7.93
CA ARG A 19 -9.00 10.02 -7.98
C ARG A 19 -9.64 9.91 -9.37
N ASP A 20 -9.84 11.03 -10.05
CA ASP A 20 -10.49 11.04 -11.36
C ASP A 20 -9.52 10.63 -12.49
N GLU A 21 -8.30 11.18 -12.51
CA GLU A 21 -7.35 10.98 -13.61
C GLU A 21 -6.44 9.76 -13.43
N VAL A 22 -6.33 9.23 -12.20
CA VAL A 22 -5.45 8.09 -11.88
C VAL A 22 -6.24 6.89 -11.40
N GLU A 23 -6.95 7.00 -10.26
CA GLU A 23 -7.64 5.86 -9.64
C GLU A 23 -8.82 5.37 -10.48
N GLY A 24 -9.67 6.29 -10.95
CA GLY A 24 -10.83 6.01 -11.78
C GLY A 24 -10.52 5.89 -13.27
N ASN A 25 -9.27 6.06 -13.68
CA ASN A 25 -8.89 6.03 -15.08
C ASN A 25 -8.42 4.62 -15.52
N PRO A 26 -9.22 3.90 -16.33
CA PRO A 26 -8.89 2.53 -16.72
C PRO A 26 -7.64 2.41 -17.61
N GLU A 27 -7.17 3.51 -18.20
CA GLU A 27 -5.96 3.55 -19.02
C GLU A 27 -4.68 3.46 -18.18
N VAL A 28 -4.71 3.86 -16.90
CA VAL A 28 -3.56 3.76 -16.00
C VAL A 28 -3.13 2.31 -15.83
N LEU A 29 -4.09 1.39 -15.80
CA LEU A 29 -3.83 -0.06 -15.66
C LEU A 29 -3.80 -0.79 -17.00
N LYS A 30 -3.62 -0.08 -18.12
CA LYS A 30 -3.55 -0.69 -19.46
C LYS A 30 -2.46 -1.75 -19.56
N GLU A 31 -1.26 -1.46 -19.05
CA GLU A 31 -0.14 -2.40 -19.04
C GLU A 31 -0.45 -3.66 -18.21
N VAL A 32 -1.20 -3.52 -17.12
CA VAL A 32 -1.64 -4.66 -16.29
C VAL A 32 -2.62 -5.54 -17.07
N LYS A 33 -3.60 -4.92 -17.75
CA LYS A 33 -4.59 -5.65 -18.57
C LYS A 33 -3.93 -6.42 -19.72
N LEU A 34 -3.01 -5.77 -20.43
CA LEU A 34 -2.24 -6.42 -21.49
C LEU A 34 -1.34 -7.54 -20.96
N PHE A 35 -0.80 -7.38 -19.75
CA PHE A 35 0.01 -8.43 -19.11
C PHE A 35 -0.83 -9.63 -18.67
N ASP A 36 -2.04 -9.40 -18.15
CA ASP A 36 -3.00 -10.46 -17.81
C ASP A 36 -3.38 -11.32 -19.02
N GLU A 37 -3.43 -10.72 -20.21
CA GLU A 37 -3.65 -11.41 -21.48
C GLU A 37 -2.34 -11.98 -22.08
N GLY A 38 -1.19 -11.69 -21.50
CA GLY A 38 0.14 -12.01 -22.01
C GLY A 38 0.51 -13.51 -21.92
N PRO A 39 1.57 -13.93 -22.64
CA PRO A 39 1.98 -15.33 -22.66
C PRO A 39 2.43 -15.85 -21.28
N GLU A 40 3.07 -15.00 -20.46
CA GLU A 40 3.48 -15.33 -19.10
C GLU A 40 2.27 -15.67 -18.21
N MET A 41 1.24 -14.82 -18.20
CA MET A 41 0.03 -15.03 -17.39
C MET A 41 -0.80 -16.20 -17.91
N ARG A 42 -0.94 -16.38 -19.23
CA ARG A 42 -1.63 -17.55 -19.79
C ARG A 42 -0.96 -18.86 -19.40
N ALA A 43 0.37 -18.93 -19.47
CA ALA A 43 1.11 -20.12 -19.05
C ALA A 43 0.94 -20.39 -17.55
N LEU A 44 1.01 -19.35 -16.71
CA LEU A 44 0.78 -19.46 -15.28
C LEU A 44 -0.63 -19.99 -14.97
N VAL A 45 -1.67 -19.39 -15.56
CA VAL A 45 -3.06 -19.78 -15.38
C VAL A 45 -3.25 -21.26 -15.73
N HIS A 46 -2.74 -21.69 -16.89
CA HIS A 46 -2.87 -23.06 -17.35
C HIS A 46 -2.17 -24.06 -16.40
N ASN A 47 -0.93 -23.75 -16.02
CA ASN A 47 -0.13 -24.61 -15.15
C ASN A 47 -0.75 -24.75 -13.75
N VAL A 48 -1.21 -23.64 -13.16
CA VAL A 48 -1.85 -23.65 -11.84
C VAL A 48 -3.17 -24.40 -11.90
N SER A 49 -4.00 -24.16 -12.92
CA SER A 49 -5.29 -24.85 -13.08
C SER A 49 -5.11 -26.37 -13.21
N THR A 50 -4.15 -26.79 -14.03
CA THR A 50 -3.80 -28.21 -14.22
C THR A 50 -3.26 -28.83 -12.93
N ARG A 51 -2.36 -28.13 -12.22
CA ARG A 51 -1.76 -28.60 -10.97
C ARG A 51 -2.80 -28.84 -9.88
N LEU A 52 -3.84 -28.00 -9.85
CA LEU A 52 -4.96 -28.11 -8.90
C LEU A 52 -6.03 -29.12 -9.34
N GLY A 53 -5.88 -29.74 -10.51
CA GLY A 53 -6.79 -30.77 -11.02
C GLY A 53 -8.04 -30.26 -11.73
N PHE A 54 -8.10 -28.96 -12.10
CA PHE A 54 -9.19 -28.45 -12.92
C PHE A 54 -9.06 -28.94 -14.37
N ARG A 55 -10.21 -29.24 -15.00
CA ARG A 55 -10.29 -29.65 -16.41
C ARG A 55 -10.39 -28.46 -17.38
N TYR A 56 -10.36 -27.25 -16.85
CA TYR A 56 -10.46 -25.98 -17.56
C TYR A 56 -9.53 -24.98 -16.90
N ASP A 57 -9.13 -23.97 -17.65
CA ASP A 57 -8.32 -22.87 -17.13
C ASP A 57 -9.17 -21.97 -16.23
N LEU A 58 -8.70 -21.74 -15.00
CA LEU A 58 -9.26 -20.73 -14.11
C LEU A 58 -9.07 -19.34 -14.73
N ASN A 59 -9.89 -18.37 -14.33
CA ASN A 59 -9.67 -16.99 -14.78
C ASN A 59 -8.56 -16.29 -13.95
N THR A 60 -7.99 -15.23 -14.51
CA THR A 60 -6.90 -14.45 -13.89
C THR A 60 -7.27 -13.87 -12.52
N LYS A 61 -8.56 -13.58 -12.31
CA LYS A 61 -9.10 -13.11 -11.03
C LYS A 61 -9.05 -14.20 -9.95
N GLN A 62 -9.43 -15.43 -10.27
CA GLN A 62 -9.28 -16.57 -9.35
C GLN A 62 -7.82 -16.82 -8.98
N ILE A 63 -6.92 -16.78 -9.96
CA ILE A 63 -5.49 -16.89 -9.73
C ILE A 63 -4.98 -15.77 -8.80
N SER A 64 -5.39 -14.52 -9.06
CA SER A 64 -5.00 -13.36 -8.24
C SER A 64 -5.53 -13.49 -6.81
N MET A 65 -6.77 -13.96 -6.62
CA MET A 65 -7.32 -14.23 -5.28
C MET A 65 -6.52 -15.31 -4.54
N MET A 66 -6.10 -16.39 -5.21
CA MET A 66 -5.27 -17.43 -4.58
C MET A 66 -3.89 -16.88 -4.17
N TYR A 67 -3.32 -15.99 -4.99
CA TYR A 67 -2.07 -15.29 -4.68
C TYR A 67 -2.21 -14.35 -3.46
N ASP A 68 -3.32 -13.60 -3.40
CA ASP A 68 -3.63 -12.75 -2.25
C ASP A 68 -3.81 -13.59 -0.98
N MET A 69 -4.55 -14.70 -1.04
CA MET A 69 -4.72 -15.63 0.08
C MET A 69 -3.39 -16.24 0.53
N CYS A 70 -2.51 -16.58 -0.41
CA CYS A 70 -1.15 -17.02 -0.12
C CYS A 70 -0.40 -15.95 0.70
N SER A 71 -0.40 -14.70 0.22
CA SER A 71 0.30 -13.58 0.84
C SER A 71 -0.23 -13.29 2.26
N TYR A 72 -1.55 -13.17 2.43
CA TYR A 72 -2.16 -12.93 3.74
C TYR A 72 -1.96 -14.09 4.72
N ASN A 73 -2.09 -15.33 4.25
CA ASN A 73 -1.87 -16.48 5.13
C ASN A 73 -0.42 -16.54 5.61
N LYS A 74 0.57 -16.28 4.74
CA LYS A 74 1.98 -16.22 5.13
C LYS A 74 2.29 -15.04 6.06
N ALA A 75 1.66 -13.88 5.86
CA ALA A 75 1.79 -12.76 6.79
C ALA A 75 1.28 -13.10 8.19
N TRP A 76 0.22 -13.90 8.29
CA TRP A 76 -0.36 -14.33 9.57
C TRP A 76 0.38 -15.52 10.21
N LYS A 77 0.85 -16.45 9.38
CA LYS A 77 1.53 -17.70 9.78
C LYS A 77 2.87 -17.83 9.08
N LEU A 78 3.86 -17.13 9.61
CA LEU A 78 5.21 -17.02 9.01
C LEU A 78 5.87 -18.38 8.79
N ASN A 79 5.80 -19.27 9.78
CA ASN A 79 6.52 -20.56 9.76
C ASN A 79 5.74 -21.70 9.09
N ASP A 80 4.43 -21.53 8.85
CA ASP A 80 3.60 -22.59 8.31
C ASP A 80 3.69 -22.62 6.78
N VAL A 81 3.55 -23.81 6.20
CA VAL A 81 3.34 -23.95 4.76
C VAL A 81 1.90 -23.51 4.48
N SER A 82 1.75 -22.43 3.70
CA SER A 82 0.43 -21.97 3.28
C SER A 82 -0.10 -22.88 2.17
N PRO A 83 -1.27 -23.53 2.36
CA PRO A 83 -1.90 -24.33 1.30
C PRO A 83 -2.19 -23.52 0.04
N TRP A 84 -2.46 -22.22 0.21
CA TRP A 84 -2.68 -21.30 -0.91
C TRP A 84 -1.41 -21.04 -1.71
N CYS A 85 -0.25 -20.99 -1.06
CA CYS A 85 1.02 -20.83 -1.75
C CYS A 85 1.45 -22.10 -2.48
N ALA A 86 1.03 -23.29 -2.03
CA ALA A 86 1.35 -24.56 -2.70
C ALA A 86 0.74 -24.67 -4.10
N ALA A 87 -0.25 -23.82 -4.43
CA ALA A 87 -0.79 -23.72 -5.78
C ALA A 87 0.23 -23.18 -6.80
N PHE A 88 1.31 -22.54 -6.36
CA PHE A 88 2.26 -21.83 -7.21
C PHE A 88 3.68 -22.38 -7.09
N SER A 89 4.42 -22.38 -8.19
CA SER A 89 5.87 -22.50 -8.22
C SER A 89 6.54 -21.14 -8.01
N THR A 90 7.83 -21.13 -7.70
CA THR A 90 8.60 -19.89 -7.53
C THR A 90 8.61 -19.02 -8.79
N GLU A 91 8.69 -19.61 -9.99
CA GLU A 91 8.68 -18.82 -11.24
C GLU A 91 7.31 -18.19 -11.50
N GLU A 92 6.22 -18.89 -11.18
CA GLU A 92 4.87 -18.33 -11.28
C GLU A 92 4.64 -17.20 -10.26
N LEU A 93 5.18 -17.33 -9.04
CA LEU A 93 5.15 -16.24 -8.06
C LEU A 93 5.91 -15.00 -8.57
N LYS A 94 7.02 -15.15 -9.31
CA LYS A 94 7.73 -14.01 -9.91
C LYS A 94 6.91 -13.33 -11.02
N VAL A 95 6.08 -14.07 -11.76
CA VAL A 95 5.18 -13.49 -12.76
C VAL A 95 4.10 -12.66 -12.07
N LEU A 96 3.50 -13.17 -10.99
CA LEU A 96 2.51 -12.44 -10.18
C LEU A 96 3.12 -11.23 -9.49
N ASP A 97 4.35 -11.35 -8.97
CA ASP A 97 5.11 -10.24 -8.41
C ASP A 97 5.34 -9.12 -9.44
N PHE A 98 5.65 -9.46 -10.70
CA PHE A 98 5.78 -8.46 -11.76
C PHE A 98 4.44 -7.80 -12.11
N LYS A 99 3.32 -8.54 -12.05
CA LYS A 99 1.99 -7.94 -12.19
C LYS A 99 1.74 -6.89 -11.10
N GLU A 100 2.07 -7.18 -9.85
CA GLU A 100 1.95 -6.21 -8.75
C GLU A 100 2.85 -4.99 -8.96
N ASP A 101 4.04 -5.18 -9.55
CA ASP A 101 4.92 -4.08 -9.92
C ASP A 101 4.35 -3.19 -11.01
N LEU A 102 3.67 -3.76 -12.01
CA LEU A 102 2.97 -2.95 -13.02
C LEU A 102 1.86 -2.11 -12.38
N ILE A 103 1.05 -2.71 -11.49
CA ILE A 103 -0.01 -1.99 -10.78
C ILE A 103 0.59 -0.82 -9.99
N SER A 104 1.59 -1.10 -9.16
CA SER A 104 2.19 -0.12 -8.27
C SER A 104 2.94 0.98 -9.02
N TYR A 105 3.68 0.61 -10.08
CA TYR A 105 4.45 1.53 -10.90
C TYR A 105 3.56 2.58 -11.57
N TYR A 106 2.46 2.14 -12.20
CA TYR A 106 1.58 3.02 -12.95
C TYR A 106 0.57 3.77 -12.08
N GLN A 107 0.03 3.13 -11.04
CA GLN A 107 -1.00 3.74 -10.20
C GLN A 107 -0.43 4.67 -9.13
N TYR A 108 0.72 4.32 -8.52
CA TYR A 108 1.22 5.02 -7.32
C TYR A 108 2.65 5.56 -7.45
N SER A 109 3.32 5.32 -8.58
CA SER A 109 4.72 5.73 -8.79
C SER A 109 4.96 6.42 -10.14
N TYR A 110 6.09 6.15 -10.78
CA TYR A 110 6.66 6.84 -11.92
C TYR A 110 5.82 6.79 -13.20
N GLY A 111 4.85 5.87 -13.30
CA GLY A 111 3.94 5.84 -14.43
C GLY A 111 2.94 7.01 -14.46
N ASN A 112 2.84 7.79 -13.37
CA ASN A 112 2.09 9.05 -13.37
C ASN A 112 2.82 10.14 -12.57
N GLU A 113 3.15 11.26 -13.21
CA GLU A 113 3.89 12.36 -12.57
C GLU A 113 3.15 13.00 -11.39
N MET A 114 1.81 12.87 -11.33
CA MET A 114 1.01 13.35 -10.21
C MET A 114 1.40 12.68 -8.89
N ASN A 115 1.82 11.41 -8.93
CA ASN A 115 2.26 10.67 -7.74
C ASN A 115 3.47 11.32 -7.08
N ALA A 116 4.47 11.74 -7.87
CA ALA A 116 5.62 12.47 -7.35
C ALA A 116 5.22 13.84 -6.76
N ARG A 117 4.20 14.50 -7.33
CA ARG A 117 3.67 15.76 -6.78
C ARG A 117 2.95 15.55 -5.46
N LEU A 118 2.23 14.44 -5.30
CA LEU A 118 1.56 14.06 -4.05
C LEU A 118 2.55 13.64 -2.96
N GLY A 119 3.69 13.02 -3.32
CA GLY A 119 4.79 12.72 -2.40
C GLY A 119 5.64 13.94 -2.00
N CYS A 120 5.56 15.02 -2.77
CA CYS A 120 6.35 16.25 -2.60
C CYS A 120 6.32 16.83 -1.18
N PRO A 121 5.15 17.01 -0.52
CA PRO A 121 5.10 17.65 0.80
C PRO A 121 5.92 16.93 1.87
N ALA A 122 5.92 15.59 1.88
CA ALA A 122 6.72 14.82 2.85
C ALA A 122 8.23 14.95 2.59
N VAL A 123 8.65 14.97 1.31
CA VAL A 123 10.05 15.20 0.97
C VAL A 123 10.48 16.64 1.30
N SER A 124 9.61 17.62 1.06
CA SER A 124 9.87 19.02 1.43
C SER A 124 10.04 19.18 2.94
N ASP A 125 9.16 18.59 3.75
CA ASP A 125 9.29 18.62 5.21
C ASP A 125 10.61 17.99 5.67
N LEU A 126 10.97 16.82 5.13
CA LEU A 126 12.25 16.16 5.41
C LEU A 126 13.45 17.09 5.13
N ILE A 127 13.51 17.67 3.93
CA ILE A 127 14.63 18.54 3.52
C ILE A 127 14.68 19.81 4.36
N GLN A 128 13.53 20.42 4.64
CA GLN A 128 13.45 21.62 5.48
C GLN A 128 13.85 21.32 6.93
N HIS A 129 13.45 20.16 7.47
CA HIS A 129 13.83 19.74 8.81
C HIS A 129 15.36 19.57 8.94
N PHE A 130 15.99 18.87 8.00
CA PHE A 130 17.45 18.73 7.98
C PHE A 130 18.16 20.08 7.76
N THR A 131 17.59 20.98 6.96
CA THR A 131 18.11 22.35 6.79
C THR A 131 18.09 23.13 8.11
N ARG A 132 17.03 22.97 8.93
CA ARG A 132 16.96 23.57 10.27
C ARG A 132 17.96 22.93 11.25
N LEU A 133 18.21 21.62 11.14
CA LEU A 133 19.22 20.93 11.96
C LEU A 133 20.66 21.37 11.65
N GLU A 134 20.94 21.67 10.38
CA GLU A 134 22.22 22.23 9.93
C GLU A 134 22.46 23.64 10.46
N SER A 135 21.47 24.53 10.34
CA SER A 135 21.64 25.96 10.63
C SER A 135 21.83 26.29 12.11
N GLN A 136 21.72 25.30 13.01
CA GLN A 136 21.76 25.46 14.46
C GLN A 136 20.90 26.63 14.96
N SER A 137 19.81 26.94 14.24
CA SER A 137 18.88 27.99 14.64
C SER A 137 18.44 27.66 16.06
N GLY A 138 18.71 28.55 17.04
CA GLY A 138 18.61 28.32 18.48
C GLY A 138 17.25 27.83 19.05
N GLN A 139 16.34 27.39 18.19
CA GLN A 139 15.17 26.56 18.50
C GLN A 139 15.56 25.08 18.54
N GLN A 140 15.16 24.42 19.61
CA GLN A 140 15.34 22.98 19.81
C GLN A 140 14.49 22.19 18.81
N GLN A 141 15.08 21.79 17.68
CA GLN A 141 14.41 20.94 16.69
C GLN A 141 14.20 19.52 17.28
N PRO A 142 13.12 18.82 16.89
CA PRO A 142 12.97 17.41 17.26
C PRO A 142 14.12 16.58 16.69
N LEU A 143 14.59 15.59 17.45
CA LEU A 143 15.67 14.69 17.00
C LEU A 143 15.16 13.55 16.11
N GLY A 144 13.85 13.33 16.12
CA GLY A 144 13.17 12.32 15.31
C GLY A 144 11.76 12.77 14.98
N VAL A 145 11.38 12.57 13.72
CA VAL A 145 10.05 12.84 13.19
C VAL A 145 9.54 11.54 12.58
N PHE A 146 8.35 11.12 13.00
CA PHE A 146 7.74 9.87 12.54
C PHE A 146 6.41 10.13 11.85
N TYR A 147 6.29 9.57 10.65
CA TYR A 147 5.08 9.60 9.83
C TYR A 147 4.54 8.18 9.67
N PHE A 148 3.22 8.03 9.77
CA PHE A 148 2.52 6.78 9.52
C PHE A 148 1.51 7.01 8.39
N SER A 149 1.57 6.17 7.37
CA SER A 149 0.69 6.26 6.21
C SER A 149 0.54 4.89 5.52
N HIS A 150 -0.13 4.87 4.37
CA HIS A 150 -0.36 3.69 3.56
C HIS A 150 0.76 3.48 2.54
N ALA A 151 0.86 2.24 2.04
CA ALA A 151 1.84 1.85 1.03
C ALA A 151 1.82 2.75 -0.21
N ALA A 152 0.63 3.18 -0.67
CA ALA A 152 0.48 4.09 -1.80
C ALA A 152 1.24 5.41 -1.61
N VAL A 153 1.14 6.00 -0.41
CA VAL A 153 1.80 7.28 -0.11
C VAL A 153 3.31 7.08 0.03
N LEU A 154 3.76 5.98 0.62
CA LEU A 154 5.19 5.63 0.64
C LEU A 154 5.75 5.54 -0.78
N GLN A 155 5.06 4.86 -1.71
CA GLN A 155 5.47 4.77 -3.11
C GLN A 155 5.55 6.15 -3.80
N MET A 156 4.58 7.04 -3.54
CA MET A 156 4.60 8.43 -4.03
C MET A 156 5.82 9.21 -3.51
N VAL A 157 6.17 9.04 -2.23
CA VAL A 157 7.36 9.66 -1.62
C VAL A 157 8.65 9.10 -2.22
N LEU A 158 8.77 7.77 -2.37
CA LEU A 158 9.90 7.14 -3.05
C LEU A 158 10.07 7.66 -4.48
N SER A 159 8.94 7.84 -5.17
CA SER A 159 8.93 8.39 -6.54
C SER A 159 9.48 9.80 -6.59
N LYS A 160 9.05 10.68 -5.66
CA LYS A 160 9.58 12.04 -5.56
C LYS A 160 11.07 12.06 -5.19
N LEU A 161 11.52 11.13 -4.35
CA LEU A 161 12.92 10.95 -3.99
C LEU A 161 13.79 10.35 -5.11
N GLY A 162 13.17 9.90 -6.21
CA GLY A 162 13.89 9.25 -7.31
C GLY A 162 14.45 7.87 -6.94
N ILE A 163 13.89 7.21 -5.92
CA ILE A 163 14.36 5.91 -5.43
C ILE A 163 13.76 4.79 -6.28
N ALA A 164 14.62 3.84 -6.66
CA ALA A 164 14.23 2.65 -7.42
C ALA A 164 13.58 2.95 -8.78
N ARG A 165 13.97 4.08 -9.40
CA ARG A 165 13.56 4.41 -10.77
C ARG A 165 14.30 3.52 -11.76
N ASP A 166 13.55 2.80 -12.57
CA ASP A 166 14.10 2.03 -13.68
C ASP A 166 14.58 2.91 -14.84
N ARG A 167 15.57 2.42 -15.60
CA ARG A 167 16.03 3.07 -16.83
C ARG A 167 14.95 3.03 -17.91
N GLU A 168 14.27 1.90 -18.01
CA GLU A 168 13.12 1.67 -18.90
C GLU A 168 11.91 1.30 -18.04
N PRO A 169 10.72 1.85 -18.29
CA PRO A 169 9.54 1.50 -17.52
C PRO A 169 9.18 0.02 -17.69
N PRO A 170 8.69 -0.67 -16.64
CA PRO A 170 8.12 -2.00 -16.79
C PRO A 170 6.86 -1.93 -17.66
N THR A 171 6.72 -2.85 -18.60
CA THR A 171 5.57 -2.95 -19.51
C THR A 171 5.07 -4.39 -19.56
N HIS A 172 3.90 -4.61 -20.14
CA HIS A 172 3.33 -5.93 -20.35
C HIS A 172 4.21 -6.87 -21.19
N SER A 173 5.12 -6.32 -22.00
CA SER A 173 5.90 -7.10 -22.98
C SER A 173 7.36 -7.30 -22.59
N ASN A 174 7.84 -6.67 -21.52
CA ASN A 174 9.27 -6.68 -21.16
C ASN A 174 9.61 -7.44 -19.86
N TYR A 175 8.70 -8.28 -19.32
CA TYR A 175 8.93 -9.09 -18.12
C TYR A 175 10.31 -9.79 -18.07
N ARG A 176 10.71 -10.41 -19.18
CA ARG A 176 11.98 -11.14 -19.29
C ARG A 176 13.21 -10.23 -19.25
N LEU A 177 13.08 -8.98 -19.68
CA LEU A 177 14.13 -7.96 -19.60
C LEU A 177 14.18 -7.32 -18.20
N MET A 178 13.03 -7.27 -17.52
CA MET A 178 12.84 -6.62 -16.21
C MET A 178 13.14 -7.52 -15.00
N GLN A 179 13.96 -8.56 -15.17
CA GLN A 179 14.37 -9.44 -14.06
C GLN A 179 15.23 -8.72 -13.00
N ARG A 180 16.00 -7.71 -13.43
CA ARG A 180 16.86 -6.87 -12.58
C ARG A 180 16.33 -5.44 -12.41
N ARG A 181 15.03 -5.25 -12.61
CA ARG A 181 14.35 -3.98 -12.36
C ARG A 181 14.60 -3.49 -10.93
N GLN A 182 14.62 -2.18 -10.77
CA GLN A 182 14.76 -1.50 -9.50
C GLN A 182 13.41 -1.40 -8.79
N TRP A 183 12.33 -1.12 -9.53
CA TRP A 183 10.99 -1.05 -8.96
C TRP A 183 10.44 -2.46 -8.68
N LYS A 184 10.58 -2.90 -7.42
CA LYS A 184 10.08 -4.18 -6.91
C LYS A 184 9.24 -3.95 -5.66
N THR A 185 7.93 -4.04 -5.80
CA THR A 185 6.91 -3.77 -4.77
C THR A 185 7.17 -4.59 -3.51
N HIS A 186 7.46 -5.89 -3.65
CA HIS A 186 7.74 -6.76 -2.50
C HIS A 186 8.99 -6.34 -1.70
N SER A 187 9.96 -5.67 -2.33
CA SER A 187 11.19 -5.20 -1.68
C SER A 187 11.04 -3.77 -1.13
N LEU A 188 10.29 -2.91 -1.83
CA LEU A 188 10.16 -1.50 -1.47
C LEU A 188 9.07 -1.26 -0.44
N VAL A 189 7.94 -1.93 -0.59
CA VAL A 189 6.71 -1.70 0.18
C VAL A 189 6.03 -2.99 0.63
N PRO A 190 6.75 -3.95 1.25
CA PRO A 190 6.10 -5.03 1.98
C PRO A 190 5.26 -4.50 3.15
N PHE A 191 4.46 -5.38 3.77
CA PHE A 191 3.78 -5.03 5.02
C PHE A 191 4.79 -4.50 6.06
N SER A 192 4.43 -3.41 6.73
CA SER A 192 5.30 -2.70 7.68
C SER A 192 6.58 -2.11 7.09
N SER A 193 6.64 -1.88 5.77
CA SER A 193 7.75 -1.16 5.16
C SER A 193 7.89 0.26 5.72
N ASN A 194 9.12 0.78 5.67
CA ASN A 194 9.48 2.10 6.16
C ASN A 194 10.46 2.79 5.21
N LEU A 195 10.47 4.12 5.26
CA LEU A 195 11.54 4.97 4.73
C LEU A 195 12.15 5.70 5.91
N ALA A 196 13.45 5.51 6.14
CA ALA A 196 14.20 6.24 7.15
C ALA A 196 15.27 7.11 6.48
N ALA A 197 15.38 8.36 6.90
CA ALA A 197 16.48 9.25 6.55
C ALA A 197 17.19 9.66 7.83
N VAL A 198 18.50 9.49 7.88
CA VAL A 198 19.31 9.76 9.08
C VAL A 198 20.31 10.86 8.76
N PHE A 199 20.29 11.93 9.55
CA PHE A 199 21.18 13.07 9.43
C PHE A 199 22.32 12.96 10.47
N TYR A 200 23.56 12.97 10.00
CA TYR A 200 24.76 12.89 10.81
C TYR A 200 25.47 14.23 10.90
N ARG A 201 26.03 14.50 12.08
CA ARG A 201 27.03 15.55 12.29
C ARG A 201 28.38 14.87 12.45
N CYS A 202 29.27 15.11 11.51
CA CYS A 202 30.57 14.47 11.44
C CYS A 202 31.65 15.42 11.98
N THR A 203 32.54 14.92 12.84
CA THR A 203 33.58 15.75 13.49
C THR A 203 34.90 15.80 12.72
N ASN A 204 35.19 14.78 11.90
CA ASN A 204 36.51 14.53 11.32
C ASN A 204 36.49 14.39 9.79
N THR A 205 35.60 15.12 9.11
CA THR A 205 35.42 15.07 7.66
C THR A 205 35.42 16.47 7.08
N ASN A 206 35.90 16.61 5.84
CA ASN A 206 35.73 17.85 5.04
C ASN A 206 34.25 18.19 4.78
N ASP A 207 33.36 17.24 5.08
CA ASP A 207 31.92 17.38 5.01
C ASP A 207 31.29 17.23 6.40
N PRO A 208 30.93 18.33 7.09
CA PRO A 208 30.46 18.29 8.47
C PRO A 208 29.07 17.64 8.63
N HIS A 209 28.33 17.44 7.54
CA HIS A 209 26.97 16.94 7.58
C HIS A 209 26.73 15.88 6.51
N GLN A 210 26.28 14.70 6.90
CA GLN A 210 26.01 13.60 5.98
C GLN A 210 24.61 13.03 6.19
N VAL A 211 24.05 12.43 5.15
CA VAL A 211 22.72 11.81 5.19
C VAL A 211 22.77 10.42 4.57
N ILE A 212 22.05 9.49 5.16
CA ILE A 212 21.78 8.17 4.58
C ILE A 212 20.29 7.91 4.56
N PHE A 213 19.82 7.18 3.55
CA PHE A 213 18.44 6.78 3.38
C PHE A 213 18.33 5.26 3.43
N TYR A 214 17.26 4.76 4.03
CA TYR A 214 16.91 3.35 4.08
C TYR A 214 15.48 3.16 3.61
N VAL A 215 15.24 2.15 2.77
CA VAL A 215 13.90 1.69 2.39
C VAL A 215 13.77 0.24 2.79
N ALA A 216 12.73 -0.08 3.56
CA ALA A 216 12.56 -1.40 4.17
C ALA A 216 13.86 -1.90 4.83
N GLU A 217 14.52 -1.02 5.60
CA GLU A 217 15.80 -1.28 6.29
C GLU A 217 17.03 -1.50 5.39
N HIS A 218 16.90 -1.39 4.07
CA HIS A 218 18.00 -1.50 3.13
C HIS A 218 18.52 -0.12 2.71
N VAL A 219 19.84 0.04 2.69
CA VAL A 219 20.51 1.29 2.28
C VAL A 219 20.14 1.63 0.84
N VAL A 220 19.75 2.89 0.60
CA VAL A 220 19.48 3.43 -0.73
C VAL A 220 20.78 3.83 -1.42
N PRO A 221 21.14 3.23 -2.57
CA PRO A 221 22.39 3.53 -3.26
C PRO A 221 22.22 4.73 -4.19
N TYR A 222 22.16 5.95 -3.65
CA TYR A 222 22.15 7.15 -4.48
C TYR A 222 23.46 7.30 -5.27
N GLU A 223 23.34 7.56 -6.57
CA GLU A 223 24.50 7.87 -7.42
C GLU A 223 25.28 9.07 -6.86
N GLY A 224 26.60 8.92 -6.72
CA GLY A 224 27.47 9.95 -6.14
C GLY A 224 27.64 9.86 -4.61
N CYS A 225 26.96 8.92 -3.93
CA CYS A 225 27.14 8.66 -2.51
C CYS A 225 28.06 7.45 -2.26
N ASN A 226 28.83 7.47 -1.17
CA ASN A 226 29.75 6.39 -0.84
C ASN A 226 29.05 5.40 0.10
N ALA A 227 28.79 4.17 -0.38
CA ALA A 227 28.05 3.15 0.37
C ALA A 227 26.70 3.67 0.93
N GLY A 228 26.02 4.55 0.18
CA GLY A 228 24.75 5.17 0.57
C GLY A 228 24.88 6.39 1.50
N LEU A 229 26.06 6.66 2.04
CA LEU A 229 26.32 7.87 2.81
C LEU A 229 26.60 9.05 1.85
N CYS A 230 25.68 10.02 1.87
CA CYS A 230 25.68 11.18 0.99
C CYS A 230 26.12 12.43 1.74
N SER A 231 26.78 13.34 1.03
CA SER A 231 26.96 14.71 1.53
C SER A 231 25.62 15.40 1.70
N TRP A 232 25.40 16.09 2.82
CA TRP A 232 24.18 16.88 2.99
C TRP A 232 24.08 17.98 1.94
N GLN A 233 25.20 18.59 1.53
CA GLN A 233 25.20 19.58 0.46
C GLN A 233 24.76 19.00 -0.89
N TYR A 234 25.19 17.77 -1.21
CA TYR A 234 24.73 17.06 -2.40
C TYR A 234 23.22 16.83 -2.37
N ILE A 235 22.68 16.36 -1.25
CA ILE A 235 21.23 16.11 -1.08
C ILE A 235 20.43 17.41 -1.18
N LYS A 236 20.86 18.49 -0.51
CA LYS A 236 20.23 19.82 -0.63
C LYS A 236 20.17 20.29 -2.07
N ASN A 237 21.28 20.19 -2.80
CA ASN A 237 21.35 20.61 -4.21
C ASN A 237 20.43 19.76 -5.09
N LYS A 238 20.40 18.44 -4.86
CA LYS A 238 19.55 17.49 -5.60
C LYS A 238 18.06 17.76 -5.44
N PHE A 239 17.64 18.28 -4.29
CA PHE A 239 16.23 18.54 -3.95
C PHE A 239 15.93 20.02 -3.68
N ALA A 240 16.73 20.92 -4.26
CA ALA A 240 16.59 22.37 -4.03
C ALA A 240 15.23 22.91 -4.51
N ASP A 241 14.70 22.35 -5.60
CA ASP A 241 13.36 22.63 -6.15
C ASP A 241 12.23 22.18 -5.21
N VAL A 242 12.45 21.09 -4.47
CA VAL A 242 11.45 20.48 -3.58
C VAL A 242 11.19 21.35 -2.35
N ALA A 243 12.24 21.95 -1.79
CA ALA A 243 12.15 22.73 -0.56
C ALA A 243 11.20 23.94 -0.68
N GLN A 244 10.97 24.46 -1.89
CA GLN A 244 10.18 25.67 -2.15
C GLN A 244 8.94 25.43 -3.05
N GLY A 245 8.86 24.28 -3.73
CA GLY A 245 7.88 24.07 -4.82
C GLY A 245 6.71 23.11 -4.54
N CYS A 246 6.59 22.54 -3.34
CA CYS A 246 5.56 21.53 -3.05
C CYS A 246 4.22 22.14 -2.62
N ASN A 247 3.32 22.39 -3.58
CA ASN A 247 1.92 22.72 -3.28
C ASN A 247 0.97 21.67 -3.87
N LEU A 248 -0.13 21.43 -3.15
CA LEU A 248 -1.20 20.52 -3.57
C LEU A 248 -2.37 21.26 -4.25
N ASN A 249 -2.17 22.48 -4.73
CA ASN A 249 -3.25 23.31 -5.29
C ASN A 249 -3.92 22.64 -6.51
N PHE A 250 -3.18 21.81 -7.24
CA PHE A 250 -3.73 21.03 -8.36
C PHE A 250 -4.81 20.02 -7.94
N CYS A 251 -4.88 19.66 -6.66
CA CYS A 251 -5.93 18.80 -6.12
C CYS A 251 -7.26 19.54 -5.92
N ALA A 252 -7.23 20.87 -5.79
CA ALA A 252 -8.42 21.69 -5.56
C ALA A 252 -9.25 21.94 -6.84
N GLY A 253 -8.71 21.63 -8.02
CA GLY A 253 -9.35 21.91 -9.31
C GLY A 253 -10.41 20.92 -9.79
N GLY A 254 -10.70 19.86 -9.02
CA GLY A 254 -11.71 18.83 -9.37
C GLY A 254 -13.08 19.02 -8.71
N SER A 255 -13.24 20.04 -7.85
CA SER A 255 -14.56 20.38 -7.30
C SER A 255 -15.29 21.28 -8.29
N ASP A 256 -15.77 20.71 -9.39
CA ASP A 256 -16.92 21.32 -10.06
C ASP A 256 -18.09 21.24 -9.07
N GLY A 257 -18.66 22.38 -8.74
CA GLY A 257 -19.48 22.60 -7.55
C GLY A 257 -20.70 21.68 -7.47
N ARG A 258 -20.57 20.55 -6.77
CA ARG A 258 -21.72 19.93 -6.11
C ARG A 258 -21.94 20.71 -4.82
N GLN A 259 -22.59 21.86 -4.94
CA GLN A 259 -23.33 22.43 -3.82
C GLN A 259 -24.19 21.29 -3.27
N VAL A 260 -23.87 20.81 -2.07
CA VAL A 260 -24.85 20.10 -1.27
C VAL A 260 -25.90 21.15 -0.94
N ARG A 261 -26.88 21.32 -1.83
CA ARG A 261 -28.15 21.91 -1.47
C ARG A 261 -28.70 21.00 -0.38
N ALA A 262 -28.60 21.44 0.87
CA ALA A 262 -29.40 20.89 1.94
C ALA A 262 -30.86 21.20 1.61
N THR A 263 -31.49 20.33 0.84
CA THR A 263 -32.93 20.42 0.59
C THR A 263 -33.60 20.04 1.91
N VAL A 264 -34.06 21.04 2.64
CA VAL A 264 -34.98 20.82 3.76
C VAL A 264 -36.25 20.23 3.16
N TRP A 265 -36.46 18.93 3.37
CA TRP A 265 -37.70 18.26 2.99
C TRP A 265 -38.81 18.73 3.93
N LEU A 266 -39.60 19.71 3.50
CA LEU A 266 -40.94 19.92 4.03
C LEU A 266 -41.86 18.90 3.37
N SER A 267 -42.20 17.86 4.11
CA SER A 267 -43.15 16.83 3.70
C SER A 267 -44.54 17.47 3.51
N VAL A 268 -44.95 17.65 2.25
CA VAL A 268 -46.36 17.78 1.87
C VAL A 268 -46.72 16.53 1.07
N VAL A 269 -47.49 15.66 1.70
CA VAL A 269 -48.04 14.45 1.06
C VAL A 269 -49.14 14.90 0.09
N ALA A 270 -48.90 14.70 -1.21
CA ALA A 270 -49.96 14.70 -2.21
C ALA A 270 -49.77 13.48 -3.11
N ILE A 271 -50.78 12.62 -3.10
CA ILE A 271 -50.85 11.36 -3.83
C ILE A 271 -51.15 11.67 -5.30
N ALA A 272 -50.28 11.28 -6.22
CA ALA A 272 -50.66 11.07 -7.62
C ALA A 272 -49.68 10.11 -8.31
N SER A 273 -50.23 8.98 -8.75
CA SER A 273 -49.58 7.86 -9.40
C SER A 273 -49.10 8.24 -10.81
N THR A 274 -47.82 8.06 -11.12
CA THR A 274 -47.37 7.69 -12.48
C THR A 274 -46.04 6.94 -12.39
N ALA A 275 -45.97 5.83 -13.11
CA ALA A 275 -44.80 4.97 -13.20
C ALA A 275 -43.66 5.68 -13.93
N LEU A 276 -42.48 5.72 -13.32
CA LEU A 276 -41.24 6.07 -14.00
C LEU A 276 -40.20 5.00 -13.70
N HIS A 277 -39.76 4.32 -14.75
CA HIS A 277 -38.67 3.36 -14.73
C HIS A 277 -37.40 4.00 -14.15
N LEU A 278 -37.01 3.59 -12.93
CA LEU A 278 -35.63 3.74 -12.49
C LEU A 278 -34.79 2.66 -13.18
N GLN A 279 -33.96 3.06 -14.12
CA GLN A 279 -32.74 2.32 -14.41
C GLN A 279 -31.83 2.43 -13.18
N THR A 280 -31.85 1.41 -12.34
CA THR A 280 -30.74 1.13 -11.44
C THR A 280 -29.52 0.85 -12.32
N LYS A 281 -28.58 1.79 -12.42
CA LYS A 281 -27.21 1.42 -12.76
C LYS A 281 -26.75 0.47 -11.66
N ALA A 282 -26.70 -0.82 -11.98
CA ALA A 282 -26.01 -1.79 -11.16
C ALA A 282 -24.53 -1.35 -11.11
N LEU A 283 -24.06 -0.99 -9.91
CA LEU A 283 -22.63 -0.98 -9.63
C LEU A 283 -22.16 -2.42 -9.86
N THR A 284 -21.33 -2.61 -10.87
CA THR A 284 -20.80 -3.93 -11.18
C THR A 284 -19.73 -4.30 -10.17
N ALA A 285 -19.52 -5.59 -9.97
CA ALA A 285 -18.51 -6.13 -9.05
C ALA A 285 -17.05 -5.80 -9.44
N ASP A 286 -16.83 -4.89 -10.39
CA ASP A 286 -15.52 -4.40 -10.79
C ASP A 286 -15.14 -3.10 -10.04
N ASP A 287 -16.14 -2.34 -9.53
CA ASP A 287 -15.91 -1.06 -8.84
C ASP A 287 -15.43 -1.21 -7.38
N TRP A 288 -15.60 -2.38 -6.75
CA TRP A 288 -15.15 -2.63 -5.38
C TRP A 288 -13.72 -3.16 -5.28
N GLU A 289 -13.12 -3.60 -6.40
CA GLU A 289 -11.86 -4.36 -6.38
C GLU A 289 -10.61 -3.50 -6.24
N ILE A 290 -10.66 -2.24 -6.66
CA ILE A 290 -9.51 -1.33 -6.54
C ILE A 290 -9.38 -0.84 -5.07
N GLY A 291 -10.50 -0.70 -4.35
CA GLY A 291 -10.53 -0.20 -2.97
C GLY A 291 -9.97 -1.16 -1.92
N VAL A 292 -9.95 -2.48 -2.18
CA VAL A 292 -9.48 -3.49 -1.20
C VAL A 292 -7.96 -3.70 -1.25
N ARG A 293 -7.28 -3.24 -2.31
CA ARG A 293 -5.81 -3.39 -2.47
C ARG A 293 -4.98 -2.31 -1.79
N SER A 294 -5.62 -1.33 -1.14
CA SER A 294 -4.95 -0.46 -0.16
C SER A 294 -4.58 -1.29 1.07
N GLN A 295 -3.35 -1.78 1.13
CA GLN A 295 -2.75 -2.42 2.30
C GLN A 295 -2.94 -1.52 3.53
N SER A 296 -3.98 -1.82 4.29
CA SER A 296 -4.33 -1.13 5.52
C SER A 296 -3.98 -2.09 6.66
N ALA A 297 -2.78 -1.93 7.22
CA ALA A 297 -2.49 -2.49 8.52
C ALA A 297 -3.30 -1.71 9.57
N LEU A 298 -4.34 -2.33 10.12
CA LEU A 298 -5.01 -1.83 11.31
C LEU A 298 -3.99 -1.77 12.45
N LEU A 299 -3.77 -0.58 12.99
CA LEU A 299 -2.91 -0.30 14.14
C LEU A 299 -3.41 -1.07 15.38
N GLY A 300 -2.79 -2.21 15.68
CA GLY A 300 -2.76 -2.78 17.03
C GLY A 300 -1.56 -2.22 17.77
N VAL A 301 -1.76 -1.20 18.61
CA VAL A 301 -0.72 -0.71 19.53
C VAL A 301 -0.54 -1.75 20.64
N VAL A 302 0.47 -2.62 20.50
CA VAL A 302 0.91 -3.50 21.59
C VAL A 302 1.94 -2.75 22.42
N PHE A 303 1.55 -2.28 23.61
CA PHE A 303 2.50 -1.77 24.59
C PHE A 303 3.28 -2.93 25.24
N PRO A 304 4.62 -2.87 25.31
CA PRO A 304 5.38 -3.78 26.15
C PRO A 304 5.19 -3.36 27.62
N LYS A 305 4.50 -4.17 28.43
CA LYS A 305 4.56 -4.01 29.90
C LYS A 305 5.83 -4.68 30.41
N GLN A 306 6.91 -3.90 30.46
CA GLN A 306 7.99 -4.08 31.42
C GLN A 306 7.45 -3.72 32.81
N PHE A 307 7.64 -4.63 33.77
CA PHE A 307 7.43 -4.38 35.19
C PHE A 307 8.47 -3.37 35.71
N PRO A 308 8.06 -2.50 36.65
CA PRO A 308 8.75 -2.51 37.93
C PRO A 308 7.78 -2.64 39.11
N THR A 309 8.27 -3.36 40.11
CA THR A 309 7.72 -3.57 41.43
C THR A 309 7.55 -2.25 42.19
N LEU A 310 6.33 -1.99 42.67
CA LEU A 310 6.11 -1.29 43.94
C LEU A 310 4.90 -1.92 44.63
N SER A 311 5.20 -2.68 45.68
CA SER A 311 4.26 -3.23 46.63
C SER A 311 3.66 -2.13 47.51
N LEU A 312 2.33 -2.11 47.67
CA LEU A 312 1.63 -1.92 48.94
C LEU A 312 0.10 -2.09 48.79
N LEU A 313 -0.45 -2.86 49.72
CA LEU A 313 -1.86 -3.05 50.11
C LEU A 313 -2.75 -3.91 49.20
N GLY A 314 -3.14 -5.07 49.73
CA GLY A 314 -3.93 -6.08 49.05
C GLY A 314 -5.43 -6.02 49.34
N PHE A 315 -6.19 -6.68 48.48
CA PHE A 315 -7.48 -7.31 48.72
C PHE A 315 -7.64 -8.48 47.73
N PRO A 316 -8.23 -9.64 48.11
CA PRO A 316 -8.29 -10.82 47.25
C PRO A 316 -9.53 -10.78 46.35
N GLY A 317 -9.33 -10.86 45.04
CA GLY A 317 -10.42 -10.93 44.06
C GLY A 317 -10.00 -11.73 42.84
N ARG A 318 -10.51 -12.96 42.74
CA ARG A 318 -10.29 -13.90 41.64
C ARG A 318 -11.14 -13.45 40.45
N TRP A 319 -10.52 -13.03 39.34
CA TRP A 319 -11.24 -12.72 38.09
C TRP A 319 -10.73 -13.60 36.95
N THR A 320 -11.56 -14.58 36.57
CA THR A 320 -11.48 -15.32 35.31
C THR A 320 -12.07 -14.46 34.19
N PRO A 321 -11.38 -14.24 33.06
CA PRO A 321 -11.97 -13.53 31.93
C PRO A 321 -12.85 -14.47 31.10
N TYR A 322 -14.13 -14.11 30.97
CA TYR A 322 -15.02 -14.61 29.92
C TYR A 322 -14.58 -14.08 28.54
N PRO A 323 -14.76 -14.84 27.45
CA PRO A 323 -14.50 -14.33 26.09
C PRO A 323 -15.60 -13.36 25.65
N ALA A 324 -15.19 -12.18 25.18
CA ALA A 324 -16.07 -11.25 24.49
C ALA A 324 -16.41 -11.80 23.09
N ILE A 325 -17.67 -12.15 22.90
CA ILE A 325 -18.28 -12.47 21.61
C ILE A 325 -18.48 -11.15 20.87
N PHE A 326 -17.82 -10.96 19.73
CA PHE A 326 -18.19 -9.94 18.74
C PHE A 326 -18.88 -10.64 17.56
N GLY A 327 -20.18 -10.36 17.42
CA GLY A 327 -21.00 -10.83 16.31
C GLY A 327 -20.70 -10.03 15.04
N GLY A 328 -20.17 -10.72 14.03
CA GLY A 328 -20.23 -10.30 12.63
C GLY A 328 -21.29 -11.14 11.92
N PHE A 329 -22.25 -10.47 11.27
CA PHE A 329 -23.24 -11.11 10.41
C PHE A 329 -22.53 -11.75 9.21
N PHE A 330 -22.41 -13.08 9.22
CA PHE A 330 -22.13 -13.87 8.03
C PHE A 330 -23.48 -14.31 7.43
N LEU A 331 -23.80 -13.81 6.24
CA LEU A 331 -24.80 -14.44 5.37
C LEU A 331 -24.17 -15.70 4.77
N SER A 332 -24.41 -16.84 5.42
CA SER A 332 -24.15 -18.17 4.84
C SER A 332 -25.11 -18.43 3.68
N PRO A 333 -24.65 -19.00 2.55
CA PRO A 333 -25.56 -19.56 1.56
C PRO A 333 -26.19 -20.84 2.13
N LEU A 334 -27.51 -20.85 2.17
CA LEU A 334 -28.33 -22.01 2.51
C LEU A 334 -28.07 -23.15 1.50
N LEU A 335 -27.52 -24.27 1.98
CA LEU A 335 -27.64 -25.57 1.31
C LEU A 335 -28.81 -26.33 1.94
N PRO A 336 -29.64 -27.04 1.15
CA PRO A 336 -30.83 -27.72 1.62
C PRO A 336 -30.50 -29.00 2.43
N PRO A 337 -31.37 -29.41 3.37
CA PRO A 337 -31.12 -30.58 4.20
C PRO A 337 -31.56 -31.87 3.50
N ASN A 338 -30.70 -32.89 3.56
CA ASN A 338 -30.95 -34.34 3.56
C ASN A 338 -30.01 -35.07 2.62
N TYR A 339 -28.89 -35.55 3.15
CA TYR A 339 -28.32 -36.83 2.72
C TYR A 339 -27.59 -37.48 3.90
N THR A 340 -28.15 -38.59 4.37
CA THR A 340 -27.59 -39.48 5.39
C THR A 340 -26.37 -40.18 4.80
N ILE A 341 -25.18 -39.98 5.40
CA ILE A 341 -23.97 -40.71 5.00
C ILE A 341 -23.94 -42.03 5.76
N HIS A 342 -24.16 -43.14 5.03
CA HIS A 342 -23.78 -44.46 5.49
C HIS A 342 -22.25 -44.59 5.39
N ASN A 343 -21.60 -44.81 6.54
CA ASN A 343 -20.21 -45.27 6.61
C ASN A 343 -20.12 -46.70 6.08
N GLN A 344 -19.43 -46.91 4.96
CA GLN A 344 -18.78 -48.18 4.63
C GLN A 344 -17.44 -47.90 3.95
N LEU A 345 -16.36 -48.07 4.71
CA LEU A 345 -15.04 -48.42 4.20
C LEU A 345 -15.12 -49.83 3.57
N PRO A 346 -14.27 -50.13 2.58
CA PRO A 346 -13.64 -51.44 2.56
C PRO A 346 -12.12 -51.33 2.56
N ASP A 347 -11.53 -52.12 3.45
CA ASP A 347 -10.14 -52.55 3.43
C ASP A 347 -9.78 -53.20 2.08
N LYS A 348 -8.68 -52.74 1.47
CA LYS A 348 -7.52 -53.56 1.07
C LYS A 348 -6.42 -52.71 0.43
#